data_AF-A0A6B2ZBP4-F1
#
_entry.id   AF-A0A6B2ZBP4-F1
#
_cell.length_a   1.000
_cell.length_b   1.000
_cell.length_c   1.000
_cell.angle_alpha   90.00
_cell.angle_beta   90.00
_cell.angle_gamma   90.00
#
_symmetry.space_group_name_H-M   'P 1'
#
loop_
_entity.id
_entity.type
_entity.pdbx_description
1 polymer ?
#
loop_
_entity_poly.entity_id
_entity_poly.type
_entity_poly.pdbx_seq_one_letter_code
_entity_poly.pdbx_strand_id
1 'polypeptide(L)'
;MNHVTHPTRPNLRSVVAAPRPAPAPARPLDLRVRAQRIQIDELIVDDPRKVLAHAGQAVLDDPDAAALLGLVPAGPLPLPAAAALLCALYDTDVLTAMGLRLTRHTTRVSASDQQTEPVSLVRSTTPDQED
;
A
#
# COMPACT_ATOMS: atom_id res chain seq x y z
N MET A 1 -68.49 -20.93 -40.76
CA MET A 1 -67.25 -20.18 -41.06
C MET A 1 -67.41 -18.76 -40.53
N ASN A 2 -66.82 -18.52 -39.36
CA ASN A 2 -66.36 -17.25 -38.78
C ASN A 2 -67.39 -16.22 -38.26
N HIS A 3 -67.56 -16.25 -36.93
CA HIS A 3 -68.06 -15.17 -36.08
C HIS A 3 -67.04 -14.01 -35.99
N VAL A 4 -67.52 -12.75 -35.98
CA VAL A 4 -66.80 -11.65 -35.32
C VAL A 4 -67.81 -10.80 -34.54
N THR A 5 -67.95 -11.13 -33.27
CA THR A 5 -68.53 -10.29 -32.22
C THR A 5 -67.60 -9.11 -31.97
N HIS A 6 -68.09 -7.88 -32.08
CA HIS A 6 -67.35 -6.69 -31.68
C HIS A 6 -67.26 -6.60 -30.15
N PRO A 7 -66.06 -6.62 -29.53
CA PRO A 7 -65.93 -6.34 -28.11
C PRO A 7 -65.72 -4.84 -27.87
N THR A 8 -66.61 -4.30 -27.03
CA THR A 8 -66.60 -2.99 -26.40
C THR A 8 -65.23 -2.65 -25.79
N ARG A 9 -64.64 -1.50 -26.16
CA ARG A 9 -63.39 -0.99 -25.56
C ARG A 9 -63.65 -0.49 -24.12
N PRO A 10 -62.92 -0.95 -23.09
CA PRO A 10 -62.94 -0.31 -21.78
C PRO A 10 -61.97 0.89 -21.77
N ASN A 11 -62.48 2.03 -21.27
CA ASN A 11 -61.74 3.26 -21.01
C ASN A 11 -60.68 3.02 -19.91
N LEU A 12 -59.39 3.14 -20.25
CA LEU A 12 -58.31 3.14 -19.27
C LEU A 12 -58.11 4.58 -18.76
N ARG A 13 -58.57 4.83 -17.54
CA ARG A 13 -58.27 6.05 -16.78
C ARG A 13 -56.77 6.11 -16.52
N SER A 14 -56.13 7.18 -17.02
CA SER A 14 -54.73 7.50 -16.72
C SER A 14 -54.58 7.79 -15.22
N VAL A 15 -53.86 6.92 -14.52
CA VAL A 15 -53.43 7.18 -13.14
C VAL A 15 -52.11 7.93 -13.24
N VAL A 16 -52.13 9.24 -12.96
CA VAL A 16 -50.92 10.02 -12.71
C VAL A 16 -50.30 9.47 -11.42
N ALA A 17 -49.19 8.74 -11.56
CA ALA A 17 -48.38 8.34 -10.42
C ALA A 17 -47.71 9.58 -9.80
N ALA A 18 -47.84 9.74 -8.48
CA ALA A 18 -47.18 10.81 -7.75
C ALA A 18 -45.64 10.71 -7.89
N PRO A 19 -44.89 11.83 -7.81
CA PRO A 19 -43.45 11.82 -7.98
C PRO A 19 -42.79 10.96 -6.90
N ARG A 20 -41.99 9.98 -7.34
CA ARG A 20 -41.16 9.15 -6.46
C ARG A 20 -40.13 10.06 -5.76
N PRO A 21 -39.97 9.98 -4.42
CA PRO A 21 -38.92 10.75 -3.74
C PRO A 21 -37.55 10.37 -4.31
N ALA A 22 -36.71 11.39 -4.54
CA ALA A 22 -35.37 11.24 -5.08
C ALA A 22 -34.55 10.26 -4.21
N PRO A 23 -33.75 9.36 -4.83
CA PRO A 23 -32.91 8.45 -4.07
C PRO A 23 -31.95 9.25 -3.20
N ALA A 24 -31.90 8.92 -1.90
CA ALA A 24 -30.96 9.50 -0.97
C ALA A 24 -29.52 9.32 -1.50
N PRO A 25 -28.61 10.28 -1.27
CA PRO A 25 -27.21 10.15 -1.70
C PRO A 25 -26.65 8.84 -1.15
N ALA A 26 -26.10 8.01 -2.04
CA ALA A 26 -25.54 6.72 -1.71
C ALA A 26 -24.47 6.91 -0.62
N ARG A 27 -24.73 6.38 0.57
CA ARG A 27 -23.70 6.37 1.63
C ARG A 27 -22.50 5.56 1.14
N PRO A 28 -21.27 6.01 1.39
CA PRO A 28 -20.08 5.24 1.04
C PRO A 28 -20.13 3.87 1.69
N LEU A 29 -19.75 2.85 0.92
CA LEU A 29 -19.70 1.46 1.37
C LEU A 29 -18.52 1.28 2.32
N ASP A 30 -18.78 0.84 3.56
CA ASP A 30 -17.74 0.62 4.57
C ASP A 30 -17.11 -0.77 4.43
N LEU A 31 -15.99 -0.84 3.68
CA LEU A 31 -15.21 -2.05 3.47
C LEU A 31 -14.10 -2.17 4.53
N ARG A 32 -14.16 -3.22 5.33
CA ARG A 32 -13.20 -3.50 6.40
C ARG A 32 -12.20 -4.56 5.93
N VAL A 33 -11.10 -4.11 5.36
CA VAL A 33 -9.97 -4.97 4.96
C VAL A 33 -8.77 -4.63 5.83
N ARG A 34 -8.15 -5.65 6.44
CA ARG A 34 -6.84 -5.51 7.11
C ARG A 34 -5.75 -5.99 6.16
N ALA A 35 -4.82 -5.10 5.83
CA ALA A 35 -3.63 -5.44 5.06
C ALA A 35 -2.39 -5.38 5.96
N GLN A 36 -1.57 -6.42 5.92
CA GLN A 36 -0.24 -6.45 6.52
C GLN A 36 0.79 -6.51 5.39
N ARG A 37 1.74 -5.58 5.41
CA ARG A 37 2.87 -5.56 4.47
C ARG A 37 4.18 -5.66 5.25
N ILE A 38 5.02 -6.61 4.86
CA ILE A 38 6.38 -6.75 5.38
C ILE A 38 7.34 -6.24 4.31
N GLN A 39 8.18 -5.27 4.68
CA GLN A 39 9.24 -4.73 3.85
C GLN A 39 10.58 -5.09 4.49
N ILE A 40 11.48 -5.63 3.67
CA ILE A 40 12.86 -5.91 4.05
C ILE A 40 13.73 -5.04 3.18
N ASP A 41 14.52 -4.18 3.80
CA ASP A 41 15.54 -3.40 3.12
C ASP A 41 16.86 -4.18 3.21
N GLU A 42 17.42 -4.56 2.08
CA GLU A 42 18.73 -5.19 1.97
C GLU A 42 19.80 -4.13 1.69
N LEU A 43 20.97 -4.29 2.29
CA LEU A 43 22.08 -3.36 2.13
C LEU A 43 23.13 -3.97 1.20
N ILE A 44 23.40 -3.27 0.09
CA ILE A 44 24.41 -3.63 -0.89
C ILE A 44 25.63 -2.73 -0.69
N VAL A 45 26.82 -3.33 -0.64
CA VAL A 45 28.08 -2.59 -0.60
C VAL A 45 28.64 -2.48 -2.02
N ASP A 46 28.56 -1.28 -2.59
CA ASP A 46 29.11 -0.98 -3.91
C ASP A 46 30.62 -0.70 -3.86
N ASP A 47 31.11 -0.04 -2.81
CA ASP A 47 32.55 0.21 -2.58
C ASP A 47 32.97 -0.11 -1.14
N PRO A 48 33.52 -1.32 -0.89
CA PRO A 48 33.94 -1.74 0.45
C PRO A 48 35.02 -0.86 1.07
N ARG A 49 35.94 -0.31 0.27
CA ARG A 49 37.08 0.48 0.80
C ARG A 49 36.58 1.82 1.31
N LYS A 50 35.68 2.43 0.55
CA LYS A 50 35.03 3.68 0.92
C LYS A 50 34.20 3.52 2.19
N VAL A 51 33.42 2.45 2.29
CA VAL A 51 32.65 2.11 3.49
C VAL A 51 33.53 1.97 4.71
N LEU A 52 34.64 1.23 4.62
CA LEU A 52 35.56 1.07 5.75
C LEU A 52 36.21 2.38 6.18
N ALA A 53 36.57 3.26 5.22
CA ALA A 53 37.15 4.56 5.54
C ALA A 53 36.16 5.45 6.31
N HIS A 54 34.91 5.55 5.82
CA HIS A 54 33.88 6.36 6.49
C HIS A 54 33.47 5.76 7.83
N ALA A 55 33.34 4.44 7.92
CA ALA A 55 33.03 3.77 9.17
C ALA A 55 34.15 3.94 10.20
N GLY A 56 35.42 3.91 9.77
CA GLY A 56 36.55 4.18 10.66
C GLY A 56 36.49 5.57 11.27
N GLN A 57 36.11 6.58 10.48
CA GLN A 57 35.86 7.92 10.99
C GLN A 57 34.64 7.96 11.92
N ALA A 58 33.54 7.31 11.54
CA ALA A 58 32.32 7.27 12.35
C ALA A 58 32.53 6.62 13.73
N VAL A 59 33.40 5.60 13.83
CA VAL A 59 33.79 4.99 15.12
C VAL A 59 34.51 6.00 16.03
N LEU A 60 35.26 6.94 15.47
CA LEU A 60 35.93 7.99 16.22
C LEU A 60 34.97 9.12 16.62
N ASP A 61 34.04 9.45 15.72
CA ASP A 61 33.08 10.53 15.93
C ASP A 61 31.97 10.14 16.94
N ASP A 62 31.53 8.87 16.91
CA ASP A 62 30.52 8.32 17.81
C ASP A 62 30.93 6.93 18.34
N PRO A 63 31.78 6.88 19.38
CA PRO A 63 32.24 5.62 19.96
C PRO A 63 31.13 4.86 20.69
N ASP A 64 30.08 5.55 21.16
CA ASP A 64 28.97 4.93 21.88
C ASP A 64 28.09 4.12 20.92
N ALA A 65 27.77 4.69 19.74
CA ALA A 65 27.07 3.96 18.68
C ALA A 65 27.90 2.78 18.14
N ALA A 66 29.22 2.97 18.00
CA ALA A 66 30.13 1.90 17.61
C ALA A 66 30.17 0.75 18.63
N ALA A 67 30.16 1.07 19.92
CA ALA A 67 30.17 0.08 21.00
C ALA A 67 28.92 -0.82 21.01
N LEU A 68 27.75 -0.31 20.61
CA LEU A 68 26.51 -1.10 20.46
C LEU A 68 26.66 -2.22 19.42
N LEU A 69 27.55 -2.04 18.45
CA LEU A 69 27.88 -3.03 17.42
C LEU A 69 29.13 -3.85 17.75
N GLY A 70 29.69 -3.68 18.96
CA GLY A 70 30.91 -4.36 19.41
C GLY A 70 32.18 -3.84 18.72
N LEU A 71 32.13 -2.66 18.12
CA LEU A 71 33.28 -2.03 17.47
C LEU A 71 34.10 -1.24 18.49
N VAL A 72 35.42 -1.27 18.32
CA VAL A 72 36.37 -0.54 19.16
C VAL A 72 37.27 0.31 18.25
N PRO A 73 37.57 1.57 18.59
CA PRO A 73 38.35 2.49 17.73
C PRO A 73 39.70 1.97 17.22
N ALA A 74 40.41 1.17 18.03
CA ALA A 74 41.71 0.60 17.66
C ALA A 74 41.62 -0.86 17.18
N GLY A 75 40.41 -1.40 17.03
CA GLY A 75 40.17 -2.79 16.65
C GLY A 75 40.06 -2.99 15.13
N PRO A 76 40.09 -4.25 14.66
CA PRO A 76 39.73 -4.55 13.29
C PRO A 76 38.27 -4.14 13.02
N LEU A 77 38.03 -3.53 11.86
CA LEU A 77 36.70 -3.06 11.46
C LEU A 77 36.10 -3.99 10.40
N PRO A 78 35.26 -4.97 10.77
CA PRO A 78 34.65 -5.88 9.81
C PRO A 78 33.60 -5.15 8.98
N LEU A 79 33.61 -5.40 7.67
CA LEU A 79 32.76 -4.71 6.69
C LEU A 79 31.25 -4.77 7.03
N PRO A 80 30.67 -5.90 7.48
CA PRO A 80 29.25 -5.92 7.85
C PRO A 80 28.93 -5.00 9.03
N ALA A 81 29.80 -4.94 10.04
CA ALA A 81 29.60 -4.05 11.19
C ALA A 81 29.84 -2.59 10.81
N ALA A 82 30.83 -2.32 9.94
CA ALA A 82 31.07 -1.00 9.36
C ALA A 82 29.83 -0.49 8.61
N ALA A 83 29.25 -1.32 7.75
CA ALA A 83 28.05 -0.98 7.00
C ALA A 83 26.84 -0.80 7.92
N ALA A 84 26.68 -1.65 8.94
CA ALA A 84 25.63 -1.52 9.96
C ALA A 84 25.76 -0.22 10.77
N LEU A 85 26.98 0.16 11.16
CA LEU A 85 27.24 1.42 11.85
C LEU A 85 26.84 2.62 11.01
N LEU A 86 27.27 2.64 9.74
CA LEU A 86 26.89 3.73 8.84
C LEU A 86 25.37 3.79 8.65
N CYS A 87 24.70 2.65 8.49
CA CYS A 87 23.24 2.59 8.40
C CYS A 87 22.52 3.06 9.66
N ALA A 88 23.12 2.91 10.83
CA ALA A 88 22.54 3.40 12.09
C ALA A 88 22.67 4.93 12.24
N LEU A 89 23.66 5.52 11.59
CA LEU A 89 24.03 6.94 11.79
C LEU A 89 23.58 7.87 10.67
N TYR A 90 23.39 7.35 9.45
CA TYR A 90 23.21 8.18 8.26
C TYR A 90 22.00 7.77 7.43
N ASP A 91 21.40 8.76 6.78
CA ASP A 91 20.30 8.57 5.83
C ASP A 91 20.77 7.98 4.48
N THR A 92 19.82 7.41 3.74
CA THR A 92 20.03 6.70 2.47
C THR A 92 20.86 7.45 1.43
N ASP A 93 20.66 8.76 1.29
CA ASP A 93 21.39 9.56 0.30
C ASP A 93 22.88 9.65 0.66
N VAL A 94 23.18 9.80 1.95
CA VAL A 94 24.55 9.84 2.48
C VAL A 94 25.18 8.45 2.39
N LEU A 95 24.43 7.39 2.70
CA LEU A 95 24.87 6.00 2.52
C LEU A 95 25.28 5.73 1.07
N THR A 96 24.50 6.20 0.10
CA THR A 96 24.82 6.08 -1.33
C THR A 96 26.13 6.76 -1.67
N ALA A 97 26.37 7.96 -1.13
CA ALA A 97 27.65 8.64 -1.30
C ALA A 97 28.81 7.86 -0.66
N MET A 98 28.60 7.11 0.42
CA MET A 98 29.62 6.30 1.10
C MET A 98 29.87 4.93 0.45
N GLY A 99 29.15 4.58 -0.62
CA GLY A 99 29.29 3.30 -1.32
C GLY A 99 28.35 2.20 -0.81
N LEU A 100 27.22 2.59 -0.19
CA LEU A 100 26.17 1.69 0.28
C LEU A 100 24.86 2.00 -0.44
N ARG A 101 24.16 0.97 -0.92
CA ARG A 101 22.83 1.11 -1.53
C ARG A 101 21.82 0.23 -0.83
N LEU A 102 20.69 0.82 -0.43
CA LEU A 102 19.56 0.07 0.11
C LEU A 102 18.64 -0.39 -1.03
N THR A 103 18.36 -1.69 -1.08
CA THR A 103 17.39 -2.28 -2.01
C THR A 103 16.16 -2.76 -1.24
N ARG A 104 14.99 -2.21 -1.59
CA ARG A 104 13.73 -2.55 -0.93
C ARG A 104 13.08 -3.76 -1.56
N HIS A 105 12.84 -4.79 -0.76
CA HIS A 105 12.10 -5.97 -1.17
C HIS A 105 10.80 -6.10 -0.36
N THR A 106 9.66 -6.21 -1.04
CA THR A 106 8.40 -6.58 -0.40
C THR A 106 8.30 -8.09 -0.40
N THR A 107 8.39 -8.71 0.78
CA THR A 107 8.43 -10.17 0.89
C THR A 107 7.05 -10.79 1.05
N ARG A 108 6.10 -10.09 1.70
CA ARG A 108 4.75 -10.60 1.87
C ARG A 108 3.73 -9.47 1.99
N VAL A 109 2.63 -9.63 1.26
CA VAL A 109 1.40 -8.88 1.44
C VAL A 109 0.33 -9.87 1.84
N SER A 110 -0.26 -9.70 3.02
CA SER A 110 -1.43 -10.45 3.45
C SER A 110 -2.60 -9.49 3.56
N ALA A 111 -3.74 -9.87 3.00
CA ALA A 111 -5.00 -9.16 3.16
C ALA A 111 -6.00 -10.12 3.80
N SER A 112 -6.69 -9.65 4.83
CA SER A 112 -7.75 -10.37 5.50
C SER A 112 -9.01 -9.53 5.45
N ASP A 113 -10.07 -10.16 4.95
CA ASP A 113 -11.42 -9.63 5.03
C ASP A 113 -11.90 -9.69 6.49
N GLN A 114 -12.40 -8.56 6.98
CA GLN A 114 -12.99 -8.41 8.31
C GLN A 114 -14.49 -8.07 8.22
N GLN A 115 -15.09 -8.21 7.04
CA GLN A 115 -16.52 -8.10 6.84
C GLN A 115 -17.22 -9.27 7.53
N THR A 116 -18.17 -8.96 8.41
CA THR A 116 -19.07 -9.94 9.03
C THR A 116 -20.29 -10.21 8.15
N GLU A 117 -20.71 -9.23 7.35
CA GLU A 117 -21.82 -9.35 6.40
C GLU A 117 -21.25 -9.37 4.97
N PRO A 118 -21.70 -10.29 4.10
CA PRO A 118 -21.20 -10.39 2.74
C PRO A 118 -21.63 -9.17 1.92
N VAL A 119 -20.66 -8.43 1.41
CA VAL A 119 -20.90 -7.29 0.51
C VAL A 119 -20.71 -7.74 -0.93
N SER A 120 -21.80 -7.75 -1.71
CA SER A 120 -21.77 -8.06 -3.14
C SER A 120 -22.26 -6.87 -3.95
N LEU A 121 -21.49 -6.47 -4.95
CA LEU A 121 -21.87 -5.43 -5.90
C LEU A 121 -22.29 -6.08 -7.21
N VAL A 122 -23.52 -5.79 -7.65
CA VAL A 122 -24.01 -6.23 -8.96
C VAL A 122 -23.48 -5.26 -10.02
N ARG A 123 -22.72 -5.78 -11.00
CA ARG A 123 -22.28 -4.98 -12.16
C ARG A 123 -23.51 -4.49 -12.92
N SER A 124 -23.73 -3.18 -12.91
CA SER A 124 -24.73 -2.54 -13.76
C SER A 124 -24.09 -2.26 -15.12
N THR A 125 -24.60 -2.87 -16.19
CA THR A 125 -24.12 -2.66 -17.57
C THR A 125 -24.86 -1.55 -18.28
N THR A 126 -25.68 -0.75 -17.58
CA THR A 126 -26.30 0.43 -18.16
C THR A 126 -25.24 1.51 -18.32
N PRO A 127 -24.90 1.92 -19.57
CA PRO A 127 -24.06 3.09 -19.75
C PRO A 127 -24.79 4.28 -19.12
N ASP A 128 -24.05 5.08 -18.34
CA ASP A 128 -24.53 6.40 -17.93
C ASP A 128 -24.83 7.18 -19.21
N GLN A 129 -26.12 7.34 -19.54
CA GLN A 129 -26.53 8.42 -20.40
C GLN A 129 -26.50 9.67 -19.53
N GLU A 130 -25.37 10.39 -19.61
CA GLU A 130 -25.35 11.82 -19.30
C GLU A 130 -26.26 12.53 -20.30
N ASP A 131 -27.38 13.08 -19.81
CA ASP A 131 -28.19 14.10 -20.50
C ASP A 131 -27.49 15.47 -20.47
#